data_AF-A0A6L7S489-F1
#
_entry.id   AF-A0A6L7S489-F1
#
_cell.length_a   1.000
_cell.length_b   1.000
_cell.length_c   1.000
_cell.angle_alpha   90.00
_cell.angle_beta   90.00
_cell.angle_gamma   90.00
#
_symmetry.space_group_name_H-M   'P 1'
#
loop_
_entity.id
_entity.type
_entity.pdbx_description
1 polymer ?
#
loop_
_entity_poly.entity_id
_entity_poly.type
_entity_poly.pdbx_seq_one_letter_code
_entity_poly.pdbx_strand_id
1 'polypeptide(L)'
;MTAEPQLWSPIQQQANVPGHVPDCDAGETGRAVAAASRAFEDWSRRDLRCRAGLLHKLRDSLKDNRESLAQRLTAEQGKPLAEARGEITIGAA
;
A
#
# COMPACT_ATOMS: atom_id res chain seq x y z
N MET A 1 18.79 45.68 0.09
CA MET A 1 19.53 44.45 0.45
C MET A 1 18.65 43.66 1.42
N THR A 2 17.69 42.93 0.88
CA THR A 2 16.79 42.07 1.66
C THR A 2 16.71 40.77 0.88
N ALA A 3 17.36 39.73 1.39
CA ALA A 3 17.33 38.41 0.78
C ALA A 3 15.88 37.90 0.79
N GLU A 4 15.37 37.48 -0.36
CA GLU A 4 14.10 36.76 -0.43
C GLU A 4 14.20 35.51 0.46
N PRO A 5 13.17 35.22 1.28
CA PRO A 5 13.15 34.00 2.07
C PRO A 5 13.10 32.81 1.13
N GLN A 6 14.10 31.94 1.21
CA GLN A 6 14.11 30.64 0.55
C GLN A 6 12.90 29.83 1.03
N LEU A 7 11.81 29.89 0.28
CA LEU A 7 10.67 29.00 0.41
C LEU A 7 11.16 27.58 0.11
N TRP A 8 11.25 26.76 1.15
CA TRP A 8 11.35 25.31 1.02
C TRP A 8 10.31 24.83 -0.01
N SER A 9 10.78 24.40 -1.19
CA SER A 9 9.97 23.68 -2.18
C SER A 9 10.29 22.20 -2.10
N PRO A 10 9.40 21.35 -1.57
CA PRO A 10 9.68 19.93 -1.35
C PRO A 10 9.80 19.10 -2.64
N ILE A 11 9.57 19.68 -3.82
CA ILE A 11 9.47 18.95 -5.10
C ILE A 11 10.50 19.48 -6.12
N GLN A 12 11.78 19.38 -5.77
CA GLN A 12 12.86 19.38 -6.78
C GLN A 12 13.54 18.00 -6.87
N GLN A 13 12.83 16.93 -6.50
CA GLN A 13 13.27 15.59 -6.89
C GLN A 13 13.06 15.45 -8.39
N GLN A 14 14.16 15.32 -9.10
CA GLN A 14 14.24 14.89 -10.50
C GLN A 14 13.16 13.84 -10.76
N ALA A 15 12.31 14.06 -11.76
CA ALA A 15 11.21 13.17 -12.13
C ALA A 15 11.74 11.78 -12.51
N ASN A 16 11.98 10.93 -11.52
CA ASN A 16 12.33 9.53 -11.69
C ASN A 16 11.05 8.72 -11.53
N VAL A 17 10.79 7.82 -12.49
CA VAL A 17 9.60 6.98 -12.48
C VAL A 17 9.70 6.02 -11.27
N PRO A 18 8.78 6.09 -10.28
CA PRO A 18 8.89 5.32 -9.03
C PRO A 18 8.68 3.82 -9.21
N GLY A 19 8.07 3.40 -10.33
CA GLY A 19 7.83 2.01 -10.69
C GLY A 19 6.94 1.91 -11.92
N HIS A 20 6.75 0.69 -12.41
CA HIS A 20 5.82 0.38 -13.50
C HIS A 20 4.78 -0.61 -12.97
N VAL A 21 3.53 -0.42 -13.37
CA VAL A 21 2.43 -1.34 -13.07
C VAL A 21 1.86 -1.88 -14.38
N PRO A 22 1.33 -3.12 -14.43
CA PRO A 22 0.63 -3.62 -15.60
C PRO A 22 -0.62 -2.77 -15.89
N ASP A 23 -0.84 -2.45 -17.17
CA ASP A 23 -2.10 -1.88 -17.66
C ASP A 23 -3.05 -3.04 -18.01
N CYS A 24 -3.78 -3.52 -16.99
CA CYS A 24 -4.56 -4.75 -17.09
C CYS A 24 -5.78 -4.60 -18.00
N ASP A 25 -6.00 -5.57 -18.89
CA ASP A 25 -7.12 -5.57 -19.82
C ASP A 25 -8.42 -6.18 -19.25
N ALA A 26 -9.49 -6.15 -20.05
CA ALA A 26 -10.78 -6.73 -19.67
C ALA A 26 -10.72 -8.25 -19.45
N GLY A 27 -9.84 -8.96 -20.17
CA GLY A 27 -9.64 -10.39 -20.01
C GLY A 27 -8.95 -10.72 -18.69
N GLU A 28 -7.91 -9.99 -18.31
CA GLU A 28 -7.24 -10.07 -17.01
C GLU A 28 -8.19 -9.78 -15.86
N THR A 29 -8.97 -8.71 -15.99
CA THR A 29 -10.01 -8.35 -15.03
C THR A 29 -11.04 -9.47 -14.89
N GLY A 30 -11.52 -10.04 -16.00
CA GLY A 30 -12.45 -11.17 -15.99
C GLY A 30 -11.88 -12.41 -15.29
N ARG A 31 -10.59 -12.71 -15.48
CA ARG A 31 -9.91 -13.82 -14.78
C ARG A 31 -9.84 -13.58 -13.27
N ALA A 32 -9.52 -12.37 -12.84
CA ALA A 32 -9.47 -12.00 -11.44
C ALA A 32 -10.85 -12.12 -10.76
N VAL A 33 -11.91 -11.62 -11.42
CA VAL A 33 -13.29 -11.73 -10.94
C VAL A 33 -13.71 -13.19 -10.82
N ALA A 34 -13.49 -14.00 -11.86
CA ALA A 34 -13.86 -15.41 -11.84
C ALA A 34 -13.12 -16.19 -10.74
N ALA A 35 -11.84 -15.88 -10.49
CA ALA A 35 -11.08 -16.48 -9.39
C ALA A 35 -11.65 -16.08 -8.01
N ALA A 36 -11.99 -14.81 -7.81
CA ALA A 36 -12.61 -14.33 -6.59
C ALA A 36 -13.99 -14.98 -6.36
N SER A 37 -14.83 -15.09 -7.39
CA SER A 37 -16.14 -15.76 -7.29
C SER A 37 -16.03 -17.23 -6.92
N ARG A 38 -15.06 -17.97 -7.48
CA ARG A 38 -14.81 -19.37 -7.10
C ARG A 38 -14.35 -19.49 -5.65
N ALA A 39 -13.43 -18.63 -5.21
CA ALA A 39 -12.93 -18.65 -3.83
C ALA A 39 -13.99 -18.25 -2.80
N PHE A 40 -14.96 -17.41 -3.19
CA PHE A 40 -16.01 -16.91 -2.30
C PHE A 40 -16.89 -18.01 -1.70
N GLU A 41 -17.15 -19.08 -2.45
CA GLU A 41 -18.04 -20.16 -2.01
C GLU A 41 -17.54 -20.78 -0.70
N ASP A 42 -16.29 -21.22 -0.67
CA ASP A 42 -15.64 -21.78 0.52
C ASP A 42 -15.30 -20.71 1.57
N TRP A 43 -14.89 -19.52 1.12
CA TRP A 43 -14.53 -18.42 2.01
C TRP A 43 -15.71 -17.94 2.86
N SER A 44 -16.89 -17.81 2.26
CA SER A 44 -18.10 -17.32 2.94
C SER A 44 -18.52 -18.23 4.09
N ARG A 45 -18.31 -19.55 3.95
CA ARG A 45 -18.61 -20.58 4.96
C ARG A 45 -17.48 -20.81 5.97
N ARG A 46 -16.32 -20.17 5.78
CA ARG A 46 -15.15 -20.34 6.64
C ARG A 46 -15.46 -19.83 8.05
N ASP A 47 -15.03 -20.60 9.05
CA ASP A 47 -15.21 -20.25 10.45
C ASP A 47 -14.58 -18.88 10.81
N LEU A 48 -15.23 -18.16 11.72
CA LEU A 48 -14.82 -16.82 12.15
C LEU A 48 -13.40 -16.80 12.70
N ARG A 49 -13.00 -17.80 13.51
CA ARG A 49 -11.66 -17.87 14.09
C ARG A 49 -10.59 -18.04 13.02
N CYS A 50 -10.89 -18.83 11.99
CA CYS A 50 -9.99 -18.99 10.85
C CYS A 50 -9.80 -17.66 10.10
N ARG A 51 -10.89 -16.94 9.79
CA ARG A 51 -10.82 -15.64 9.12
C ARG A 51 -10.07 -14.59 9.95
N ALA A 52 -10.35 -14.51 11.26
CA ALA A 52 -9.63 -13.63 12.18
C ALA A 52 -8.13 -13.97 12.25
N GLY A 53 -7.79 -15.27 12.27
CA GLY A 53 -6.39 -15.72 12.23
C GLY A 53 -5.65 -15.26 10.97
N LEU A 54 -6.31 -15.24 9.81
CA LEU A 54 -5.72 -14.72 8.57
C LEU A 54 -5.51 -13.20 8.62
N LEU A 55 -6.44 -12.45 9.20
CA LEU A 55 -6.27 -11.01 9.40
C LEU A 55 -5.12 -10.69 10.36
N HIS A 56 -4.94 -11.47 11.44
CA HIS A 56 -3.78 -11.31 12.32
C HIS A 56 -2.46 -11.61 11.62
N LYS A 57 -2.41 -12.63 10.75
CA LYS A 57 -1.22 -12.89 9.93
C LYS A 57 -0.90 -11.74 8.97
N LEU A 58 -1.93 -11.15 8.35
CA LEU A 58 -1.77 -9.96 7.50
C LEU A 58 -1.23 -8.79 8.31
N ARG A 59 -1.80 -8.53 9.49
CA ARG A 59 -1.33 -7.51 10.43
C ARG A 59 0.15 -7.69 10.78
N ASP A 60 0.54 -8.90 11.12
CA ASP A 60 1.93 -9.21 11.48
C ASP A 60 2.86 -8.99 10.28
N SER A 61 2.43 -9.40 9.09
CA SER A 61 3.16 -9.15 7.83
C SER A 61 3.35 -7.66 7.55
N LEU A 62 2.33 -6.82 7.81
CA LEU A 62 2.44 -5.36 7.67
C LEU A 62 3.45 -4.77 8.66
N LYS A 63 3.49 -5.26 9.90
CA LYS A 63 4.46 -4.83 10.92
C LYS A 63 5.88 -5.20 10.52
N ASP A 64 6.08 -6.44 10.09
CA ASP A 64 7.39 -6.96 9.67
C ASP A 64 7.96 -6.17 8.47
N ASN A 65 7.09 -5.67 7.60
CA ASN A 65 7.47 -4.94 6.39
C ASN A 65 7.32 -3.41 6.51
N ARG A 66 7.04 -2.87 7.70
CA ARG A 66 6.64 -1.47 7.92
C ARG A 66 7.57 -0.46 7.26
N GLU A 67 8.87 -0.63 7.41
CA GLU A 67 9.85 0.31 6.88
C GLU A 67 9.88 0.31 5.35
N SER A 68 9.87 -0.88 4.74
CA SER A 68 9.90 -1.01 3.27
C SER A 68 8.63 -0.46 2.62
N LEU A 69 7.47 -0.65 3.27
CA LEU A 69 6.20 -0.12 2.81
C LEU A 69 6.14 1.40 2.97
N ALA A 70 6.63 1.94 4.08
CA ALA A 70 6.68 3.38 4.31
C ALA A 70 7.58 4.10 3.30
N GLN A 71 8.73 3.52 2.95
CA GLN A 71 9.63 4.07 1.92
C GLN A 71 8.96 4.11 0.53
N ARG A 72 8.24 3.06 0.15
CA ARG A 72 7.47 3.04 -1.11
C ARG A 72 6.36 4.09 -1.11
N LEU A 73 5.57 4.18 -0.04
CA LEU A 73 4.53 5.20 0.08
C LEU A 73 5.08 6.62 -0.02
N THR A 74 6.22 6.91 0.59
CA THR A 74 6.90 8.20 0.46
C THR A 74 7.39 8.44 -0.97
N ALA A 75 7.98 7.43 -1.62
CA ALA A 75 8.48 7.55 -2.99
C ALA A 75 7.35 7.78 -4.01
N GLU A 76 6.20 7.12 -3.82
CA GLU A 76 5.06 7.19 -4.75
C GLU A 76 4.19 8.43 -4.52
N GLN A 77 4.02 8.88 -3.28
CA GLN A 77 3.02 9.90 -2.92
C GLN A 77 3.65 11.21 -2.41
N GLY A 78 4.96 11.24 -2.18
CA GLY A 78 5.68 12.44 -1.69
C GLY A 78 5.43 12.78 -0.21
N LYS A 79 4.73 11.92 0.54
CA LYS A 79 4.42 12.16 1.97
C LYS A 79 5.66 11.99 2.86
N PRO A 80 5.77 12.73 3.98
CA PRO A 80 6.85 12.51 4.95
C PRO A 80 6.90 11.06 5.44
N LEU A 81 8.11 10.51 5.62
CA LEU A 81 8.30 9.11 6.02
C LEU A 81 7.64 8.78 7.37
N ALA A 82 7.58 9.74 8.29
CA ALA A 82 6.88 9.58 9.56
C ALA A 82 5.37 9.35 9.38
N GLU A 83 4.75 10.08 8.45
CA GLU A 83 3.34 9.91 8.10
C GLU A 83 3.09 8.55 7.45
N ALA A 84 3.94 8.15 6.50
CA ALA A 84 3.87 6.83 5.86
C ALA A 84 3.99 5.67 6.87
N ARG A 85 4.90 5.77 7.85
CA ARG A 85 5.02 4.79 8.94
C ARG A 85 3.75 4.74 9.81
N GLY A 86 3.14 5.91 10.05
CA GLY A 86 1.88 6.04 10.77
C GLY A 86 0.76 5.28 10.06
N GLU A 87 0.59 5.48 8.76
CA GLU A 87 -0.42 4.78 7.95
C GLU A 87 -0.28 3.26 8.00
N ILE A 88 0.93 2.72 7.82
CA ILE A 88 1.15 1.26 7.91
C ILE A 88 0.85 0.75 9.32
N THR A 89 1.18 1.54 10.35
CA THR A 89 0.88 1.17 11.73
C THR A 89 -0.63 1.16 12.00
N ILE A 90 -1.40 2.10 11.44
CA ILE A 90 -2.86 2.12 11.54
C ILE A 90 -3.47 0.92 10.80
N GLY A 91 -2.99 0.61 9.59
CA GLY A 91 -3.43 -0.58 8.85
C GLY A 91 -3.08 -1.91 9.52
N ALA A 92 -2.13 -1.89 10.46
CA ALA A 92 -1.69 -3.05 11.24
C ALA A 92 -2.08 -2.99 12.73
N ALA A 93 -3.05 -2.15 13.09
CA ALA A 93 -3.64 -2.11 14.43
C ALA A 93 -4.61 -3.29 14.61
#